data_AF-A0AA88RNJ7-F1
#
_entry.id   AF-A0AA88RNJ7-F1
#
_cell.length_a   1.000
_cell.length_b   1.000
_cell.length_c   1.000
_cell.angle_alpha   90.00
_cell.angle_beta   90.00
_cell.angle_gamma   90.00
#
_symmetry.space_group_name_H-M   'P 1'
#
loop_
_entity.id
_entity.type
_entity.pdbx_description
1 polymer ?
#
loop_
_entity_poly.entity_id
_entity_poly.type
_entity_poly.pdbx_seq_one_letter_code
_entity_poly.pdbx_strand_id
1 'polypeptide(L)'
;MANQEKTAELLQAQARLWNQTFNFINSASLKCAVQLGIPNAIHDHGKPISLSELVTSLHINPAKAHCIYRLMRVLVNSGFFLQEKIELACEEVEQQEEGNCKYSLTPASRLLLKEEPFDARDFLLVQLDPILQKPWNVLSDWFQNDDPTTFHTAHDMSFYDLNAKEPRLANLFNEAMAGDSRLITQVLINQCKYVFEGLSSLVDVGGGTGTVARAIANAFPDLKCTVFDLPHVIANMHGSDNLKFVGGDMFEAIPAANGILLKIEMRDRQGDGGSPSVPPFAL
;
A
#
# COMPACT_ATOMS: atom_id res chain seq x y z
N MET A 1 -3.12 45.91 -15.03
CA MET A 1 -4.08 44.79 -15.14
C MET A 1 -3.48 43.62 -15.91
N ALA A 2 -3.27 43.67 -17.24
CA ALA A 2 -2.71 42.54 -18.02
C ALA A 2 -1.35 41.99 -17.52
N ASN A 3 -0.45 42.85 -17.00
CA ASN A 3 0.85 42.40 -16.48
C ASN A 3 0.74 41.74 -15.08
N GLN A 4 -0.27 42.12 -14.29
CA GLN A 4 -0.51 41.53 -12.96
C GLN A 4 -1.20 40.17 -13.06
N GLU A 5 -2.13 40.01 -14.01
CA GLU A 5 -2.75 38.71 -14.33
C GLU A 5 -1.69 37.70 -14.78
N LYS A 6 -0.78 38.11 -15.68
CA LYS A 6 0.34 37.27 -16.13
C LYS A 6 1.30 36.88 -14.99
N THR A 7 1.55 37.77 -14.02
CA THR A 7 2.37 37.44 -12.84
C THR A 7 1.65 36.44 -11.91
N ALA A 8 0.35 36.60 -11.69
CA ALA A 8 -0.44 35.68 -10.87
C ALA A 8 -0.49 34.27 -11.48
N GLU A 9 -0.67 34.17 -12.80
CA GLU A 9 -0.63 32.91 -13.53
C GLU A 9 0.74 32.21 -13.41
N LEU A 10 1.84 32.96 -13.54
CA LEU A 10 3.20 32.41 -13.39
C LEU A 10 3.44 31.89 -11.97
N LEU A 11 2.98 32.59 -10.94
CA LEU A 11 3.10 32.14 -9.55
C LEU A 11 2.30 30.86 -9.30
N GLN A 12 1.09 30.75 -9.85
CA GLN A 12 0.29 29.53 -9.74
C GLN A 12 0.94 28.35 -10.49
N ALA A 13 1.51 28.60 -11.68
CA ALA A 13 2.24 27.59 -12.43
C ALA A 13 3.50 27.12 -11.67
N GLN A 14 4.24 28.05 -11.06
CA GLN A 14 5.41 27.73 -10.24
C GLN A 14 5.03 26.90 -9.01
N ALA A 15 3.94 27.26 -8.31
CA ALA A 15 3.43 26.50 -7.18
C ALA A 15 3.04 25.06 -7.57
N ARG A 16 2.37 24.90 -8.72
CA ARG A 16 2.04 23.57 -9.26
C ARG A 16 3.30 22.75 -9.56
N LEU A 17 4.29 23.35 -10.21
CA LEU A 17 5.55 22.69 -10.52
C LEU A 17 6.25 22.22 -9.25
N TRP A 18 6.40 23.10 -8.26
CA TRP A 18 7.07 22.77 -7.00
C TRP A 18 6.32 21.70 -6.20
N ASN A 19 4.99 21.79 -6.13
CA ASN A 19 4.18 20.77 -5.47
C ASN A 19 4.38 19.40 -6.10
N GLN A 20 4.45 19.32 -7.44
CA GLN A 20 4.73 18.07 -8.13
C GLN A 20 6.16 17.58 -7.89
N THR A 21 7.16 18.46 -8.03
CA THR A 21 8.58 18.13 -7.83
C THR A 21 8.86 17.59 -6.44
N PHE A 22 8.25 18.17 -5.40
CA PHE A 22 8.47 17.80 -4.01
C PHE A 22 7.47 16.79 -3.46
N ASN A 23 6.53 16.29 -4.27
CA ASN A 23 5.48 15.39 -3.78
C ASN A 23 6.04 14.08 -3.16
N PHE A 24 7.21 13.62 -3.63
CA PHE A 24 7.89 12.45 -3.06
C PHE A 24 8.19 12.59 -1.56
N ILE A 25 8.33 13.82 -1.05
CA ILE A 25 8.58 14.10 0.37
C ILE A 25 7.42 13.60 1.21
N ASN A 26 6.17 13.70 0.72
CA ASN A 26 4.99 13.19 1.43
C ASN A 26 5.09 11.68 1.62
N SER A 27 5.37 10.93 0.55
CA SER A 27 5.54 9.47 0.59
C SER A 27 6.71 9.05 1.49
N ALA A 28 7.86 9.72 1.37
CA ALA A 28 9.03 9.43 2.19
C ALA A 28 8.80 9.74 3.68
N SER A 29 8.09 10.82 3.98
CA SER A 29 7.71 11.20 5.35
C SER A 29 6.77 10.16 5.96
N LEU A 30 5.79 9.68 5.19
CA LEU A 30 4.85 8.67 5.64
C LEU A 30 5.56 7.33 5.92
N LYS A 31 6.43 6.89 5.00
CA LYS A 31 7.29 5.72 5.22
C LYS A 31 8.11 5.86 6.50
N CYS A 32 8.74 7.03 6.69
CA CYS A 32 9.54 7.32 7.88
C CYS A 32 8.71 7.22 9.15
N ALA A 33 7.51 7.79 9.19
CA ALA A 33 6.62 7.71 10.34
C ALA A 33 6.25 6.28 10.72
N VAL A 34 5.95 5.44 9.72
CA VAL A 34 5.66 4.01 9.92
C VAL A 34 6.90 3.27 10.43
N GLN A 35 8.07 3.52 9.86
CA GLN A 35 9.32 2.88 10.28
C GLN A 35 9.76 3.28 11.70
N LEU A 36 9.48 4.52 12.10
CA LEU A 36 9.72 5.01 13.46
C LEU A 36 8.69 4.51 14.47
N GLY A 37 7.56 3.95 14.02
CA GLY A 37 6.48 3.48 14.90
C GLY A 37 5.58 4.61 15.42
N ILE A 38 5.51 5.76 14.74
CA ILE A 38 4.70 6.90 15.17
C ILE A 38 3.20 6.54 15.28
N PRO A 39 2.56 5.87 14.29
CA PRO A 39 1.16 5.48 14.42
C PRO A 39 0.90 4.63 15.66
N ASN A 40 1.74 3.62 15.91
CA ASN A 40 1.64 2.74 17.07
C ASN A 40 1.83 3.50 18.38
N ALA A 41 2.84 4.37 18.48
CA ALA A 41 3.06 5.18 19.68
C ALA A 41 1.85 6.04 20.05
N ILE A 42 1.18 6.65 19.06
CA ILE A 42 -0.05 7.43 19.29
C ILE A 42 -1.21 6.50 19.68
N HIS A 43 -1.34 5.35 19.03
CA HIS A 43 -2.38 4.37 19.33
C HIS A 43 -2.25 3.82 20.75
N ASP A 44 -1.06 3.36 21.13
CA ASP A 44 -0.75 2.74 22.42
C ASP A 44 -0.91 3.74 23.58
N HIS A 45 -0.77 5.04 23.31
CA HIS A 45 -1.04 6.09 24.29
C HIS A 45 -2.54 6.26 24.60
N GLY A 46 -3.44 5.83 23.69
CA GLY A 46 -4.89 5.79 23.89
C GLY A 46 -5.62 7.14 23.89
N LYS A 47 -4.90 8.26 23.74
CA LYS A 47 -5.44 9.65 23.71
C LYS A 47 -4.51 10.54 22.88
N PRO A 48 -4.90 11.79 22.55
CA PRO A 48 -4.01 12.71 21.85
C PRO A 48 -2.69 12.90 22.62
N ILE A 49 -1.56 12.66 21.96
CA ILE A 49 -0.20 12.66 22.57
C ILE A 49 0.51 13.99 22.30
N SER A 50 1.21 14.54 23.30
CA SER A 50 2.05 15.74 23.07
C SER A 50 3.33 15.40 22.29
N LEU A 51 3.96 16.42 21.69
CA LEU A 51 5.23 16.22 20.97
C LEU A 51 6.33 15.61 21.87
N SER A 52 6.43 16.04 23.12
CA SER A 52 7.46 15.57 24.06
C SER A 52 7.26 14.11 24.47
N GLU A 53 6.01 13.73 24.76
CA GLU A 53 5.61 12.35 25.04
C GLU A 53 5.86 11.45 23.82
N LEU A 54 5.48 11.92 22.62
CA LEU A 54 5.74 11.20 21.38
C LEU A 54 7.24 10.98 21.17
N VAL A 55 8.06 12.02 21.25
CA VAL A 55 9.53 11.90 21.12
C VAL A 55 10.11 10.92 22.14
N THR A 56 9.59 10.89 23.37
CA THR A 56 10.06 10.00 24.44
C THR A 56 9.66 8.54 24.18
N SER A 57 8.51 8.31 23.54
CA SER A 57 8.07 6.96 23.15
C SER A 57 8.84 6.38 21.96
N LEU A 58 9.56 7.22 21.19
CA LEU A 58 10.28 6.81 19.98
C LEU A 58 11.75 6.51 20.26
N HIS A 59 12.27 5.45 19.65
CA HIS A 59 13.69 5.10 19.70
C HIS A 59 14.51 5.92 18.69
N ILE A 60 14.70 7.22 18.96
CA ILE A 60 15.41 8.15 18.07
C ILE A 60 16.63 8.80 18.74
N ASN A 61 17.55 9.31 17.92
CA ASN A 61 18.69 10.07 18.40
C ASN A 61 18.21 11.41 19.02
N PRO A 62 18.52 11.70 20.30
CA PRO A 62 18.09 12.92 20.98
C PRO A 62 18.49 14.21 20.25
N ALA A 63 19.65 14.25 19.57
CA ALA A 63 20.09 15.41 18.81
C ALA A 63 19.17 15.75 17.62
N LYS A 64 18.34 14.79 17.17
CA LYS A 64 17.39 14.94 16.06
C LYS A 64 15.93 15.00 16.51
N ALA A 65 15.66 14.95 17.82
CA ALA A 65 14.31 14.95 18.37
C ALA A 65 13.47 16.16 17.89
N HIS A 66 14.08 17.33 17.82
CA HIS A 66 13.44 18.56 17.32
C HIS A 66 12.95 18.44 15.87
N CYS A 67 13.51 17.54 15.05
CA CYS A 67 13.06 17.32 13.68
C CYS A 67 11.71 16.59 13.60
N ILE A 68 11.28 15.89 14.66
CA ILE A 68 9.99 15.18 14.69
C ILE A 68 8.82 16.14 14.52
N TYR A 69 8.92 17.35 15.09
CA TYR A 69 7.90 18.38 14.90
C TYR A 69 7.67 18.69 13.41
N ARG A 70 8.76 18.85 12.64
CA ARG A 70 8.69 19.14 11.20
C ARG A 70 8.09 17.98 10.42
N LEU A 71 8.47 16.74 10.77
CA LEU A 71 7.90 15.53 10.18
C LEU A 71 6.39 15.45 10.45
N MET A 72 5.96 15.64 11.69
CA MET A 72 4.54 15.64 12.06
C MET A 72 3.76 16.73 11.34
N ARG A 73 4.33 17.93 11.18
CA ARG A 73 3.68 19.02 10.45
C ARG A 73 3.40 18.66 8.98
N VAL A 74 4.33 17.97 8.32
CA VAL A 74 4.10 17.45 6.95
C VAL A 74 2.94 16.45 6.96
N LEU A 75 2.96 15.49 7.88
CA LEU A 75 1.97 14.41 7.93
C LEU A 75 0.57 14.89 8.35
N VAL A 76 0.47 15.92 9.18
CA VAL A 76 -0.77 16.62 9.52
C VAL A 76 -1.31 17.34 8.28
N ASN A 77 -0.45 18.08 7.56
CA ASN A 77 -0.85 18.76 6.33
C ASN A 77 -1.26 17.77 5.22
N SER A 78 -0.70 16.57 5.21
CA SER A 78 -1.11 15.47 4.32
C SER A 78 -2.36 14.72 4.80
N GLY A 79 -2.94 15.07 5.96
CA GLY A 79 -4.19 14.48 6.46
C GLY A 79 -4.04 13.13 7.18
N PHE A 80 -2.83 12.69 7.50
CA PHE A 80 -2.60 11.45 8.23
C PHE A 80 -2.75 11.60 9.74
N PHE A 81 -2.50 12.79 10.29
CA PHE A 81 -2.69 13.03 11.73
C PHE A 81 -3.48 14.32 11.94
N LEU A 82 -4.21 14.39 13.04
CA LEU A 82 -4.81 15.62 13.51
C LEU A 82 -3.87 16.30 14.49
N GLN A 83 -3.86 17.63 14.45
CA GLN A 83 -3.15 18.46 15.40
C GLN A 83 -4.18 19.29 16.16
N GLU A 84 -4.29 19.04 17.47
CA GLU A 84 -5.17 19.75 18.38
C GLU A 84 -4.32 20.75 19.17
N LYS A 85 -4.65 22.04 19.07
CA LYS A 85 -4.01 23.07 19.91
C LYS A 85 -4.54 22.95 21.33
N ILE A 86 -3.64 22.96 22.30
CA ILE A 86 -4.00 23.07 23.71
C ILE A 86 -4.35 24.53 23.95
N GLU A 87 -5.63 24.83 24.24
CA GLU A 87 -6.03 26.12 24.79
C GLU A 87 -5.45 26.23 26.21
N LEU A 88 -4.28 26.86 26.33
CA LEU A 88 -3.79 27.31 27.63
C LEU A 88 -4.45 28.66 27.92
N ALA A 89 -5.11 28.75 29.07
CA ALA A 89 -5.74 29.96 29.59
C ALA A 89 -4.72 31.04 30.04
N CYS A 90 -3.51 31.04 29.50
CA CYS A 90 -2.44 31.96 29.87
C CYS A 90 -2.02 32.73 28.62
N GLU A 91 -2.49 33.98 28.55
CA GLU A 91 -1.90 35.01 27.70
C GLU A 91 -0.41 35.13 28.05
N GLU A 92 0.43 35.39 27.05
CA GLU A 92 1.90 35.50 27.11
C GLU A 92 2.70 34.19 26.96
N VAL A 93 2.80 33.63 25.74
CA VAL A 93 4.10 33.27 25.08
C VAL A 93 3.85 33.07 23.56
N GLU A 94 4.14 34.08 22.73
CA GLU A 94 4.06 34.00 21.25
C GLU A 94 5.14 33.11 20.59
N GLN A 95 5.90 32.33 21.36
CA GLN A 95 7.08 31.58 20.88
C GLN A 95 7.06 30.06 21.15
N GLN A 96 5.95 29.48 21.64
CA GLN A 96 5.86 28.04 21.92
C GLN A 96 4.76 27.31 21.11
N GLU A 97 4.68 27.57 19.79
CA GLU A 97 3.81 26.76 18.92
C GLU A 97 4.21 25.28 18.88
N GLU A 98 5.51 24.96 19.06
CA GLU A 98 6.02 23.58 18.97
C GLU A 98 5.62 22.71 20.19
N GLY A 99 5.33 23.31 21.35
CA GLY A 99 5.07 22.60 22.60
C GLY A 99 3.58 22.38 22.93
N ASN A 100 2.68 23.17 22.36
CA ASN A 100 1.27 23.23 22.76
C ASN A 100 0.32 22.47 21.83
N CYS A 101 0.82 21.44 21.15
CA CYS A 101 0.05 20.67 20.19
C CYS A 101 0.01 19.20 20.58
N LYS A 102 -1.18 18.61 20.51
CA LYS A 102 -1.38 17.17 20.66
C LYS A 102 -1.72 16.55 19.31
N TYR A 103 -1.27 15.32 19.10
CA TYR A 103 -1.48 14.58 17.88
C TYR A 103 -2.42 13.40 18.11
N SER A 104 -3.37 13.21 17.20
CA SER A 104 -4.29 12.07 17.19
C SER A 104 -4.36 11.42 15.81
N LEU A 105 -4.76 10.15 15.78
CA LEU A 105 -4.88 9.39 14.53
C LEU A 105 -6.12 9.83 13.74
N THR A 106 -5.99 9.90 12.42
CA THR A 106 -7.12 9.99 11.47
C THR A 106 -7.54 8.59 11.03
N PRO A 107 -8.69 8.43 10.36
CA PRO A 107 -9.02 7.18 9.69
C PRO A 107 -7.91 6.67 8.75
N ALA A 108 -7.19 7.59 8.08
CA ALA A 108 -6.10 7.24 7.17
C ALA A 108 -4.87 6.68 7.90
N SER A 109 -4.43 7.28 9.01
CA SER A 109 -3.30 6.73 9.78
C SER A 109 -3.65 5.46 10.57
N ARG A 110 -4.93 5.20 10.87
CA ARG A 110 -5.36 3.92 11.44
C ARG A 110 -5.09 2.74 10.50
N LEU A 111 -5.12 2.95 9.18
CA LEU A 111 -4.74 1.93 8.19
C LEU A 111 -3.25 1.56 8.25
N LEU A 112 -2.43 2.31 8.99
CA LEU A 112 -1.00 2.06 9.16
C LEU A 112 -0.68 1.30 10.45
N LEU A 113 -1.69 0.99 11.26
CA LEU A 113 -1.54 0.20 12.48
C LEU A 113 -1.44 -1.28 12.13
N LYS A 114 -0.48 -1.95 12.76
CA LYS A 114 -0.34 -3.40 12.69
C LYS A 114 -1.54 -4.04 13.40
N GLU A 115 -2.02 -5.16 12.86
CA GLU A 115 -3.08 -6.00 13.47
C GLU A 115 -4.51 -5.42 13.40
N GLU A 116 -4.70 -4.25 12.78
CA GLU A 116 -6.03 -3.80 12.37
C GLU A 116 -6.55 -4.66 11.19
N PRO A 117 -7.88 -4.90 11.08
CA PRO A 117 -8.45 -5.70 10.00
C PRO A 117 -8.09 -5.19 8.59
N PHE A 118 -7.77 -3.90 8.48
CA PHE A 118 -7.52 -3.16 7.25
C PHE A 118 -6.10 -2.56 7.20
N ASP A 119 -5.10 -3.34 7.60
CA ASP A 119 -3.69 -2.96 7.53
C ASP A 119 -3.23 -2.76 6.07
N ALA A 120 -2.88 -1.51 5.72
CA ALA A 120 -2.24 -1.10 4.46
C ALA A 120 -0.76 -0.69 4.65
N ARG A 121 -0.21 -0.90 5.85
CA ARG A 121 1.17 -0.60 6.23
C ARG A 121 2.16 -1.34 5.34
N ASP A 122 1.98 -2.64 5.17
CA ASP A 122 2.92 -3.46 4.39
C ASP A 122 2.82 -3.12 2.90
N PHE A 123 1.64 -2.74 2.41
CA PHE A 123 1.46 -2.19 1.07
C PHE A 123 2.25 -0.88 0.89
N LEU A 124 2.15 0.06 1.83
CA LEU A 124 2.98 1.27 1.79
C LEU A 124 4.48 0.94 1.77
N LEU A 125 4.91 0.01 2.62
CA LEU A 125 6.32 -0.35 2.77
C LEU A 125 6.89 -1.04 1.53
N VAL A 126 6.12 -1.94 0.89
CA VAL A 126 6.58 -2.61 -0.34
C VAL A 126 6.68 -1.63 -1.50
N GLN A 127 5.70 -0.73 -1.65
CA GLN A 127 5.70 0.23 -2.76
C GLN A 127 6.82 1.25 -2.66
N LEU A 128 7.18 1.61 -1.43
CA LEU A 128 8.27 2.53 -1.17
C LEU A 128 9.60 1.80 -0.90
N ASP A 129 9.68 0.49 -1.13
CA ASP A 129 10.94 -0.26 -1.08
C ASP A 129 11.88 0.22 -2.21
N PRO A 130 13.19 0.37 -1.97
CA PRO A 130 14.13 0.79 -3.01
C PRO A 130 14.06 -0.06 -4.29
N ILE A 131 13.74 -1.36 -4.18
CA ILE A 131 13.61 -2.24 -5.34
C ILE A 131 12.43 -1.82 -6.23
N LEU A 132 11.27 -1.49 -5.64
CA LEU A 132 10.09 -1.03 -6.39
C LEU A 132 10.15 0.45 -6.75
N GLN A 133 11.00 1.23 -6.09
CA GLN A 133 11.22 2.64 -6.42
C GLN A 133 12.18 2.83 -7.60
N LYS A 134 13.14 1.93 -7.80
CA LYS A 134 14.15 2.03 -8.87
C LYS A 134 13.55 2.18 -10.29
N PRO A 135 12.52 1.42 -10.70
CA PRO A 135 11.90 1.53 -12.03
C PRO A 135 11.41 2.95 -12.37
N TRP A 136 10.90 3.70 -11.39
CA TRP A 136 10.42 5.08 -11.58
C TRP A 136 11.54 6.07 -11.94
N ASN A 137 12.80 5.72 -11.68
CA ASN A 137 13.95 6.57 -11.99
C ASN A 137 14.53 6.31 -13.38
N VAL A 138 14.10 5.25 -14.07
CA VAL A 138 14.62 4.84 -15.39
C VAL A 138 13.55 4.89 -16.49
N LEU A 139 12.42 5.58 -16.26
CA LEU A 139 11.32 5.69 -17.22
C LEU A 139 11.80 6.20 -18.59
N SER A 140 12.64 7.24 -18.60
CA SER A 140 13.18 7.81 -19.84
C SER A 140 14.05 6.82 -20.61
N ASP A 141 14.83 6.00 -19.90
CA ASP A 141 15.72 5.01 -20.51
C ASP A 141 14.91 3.84 -21.07
N TRP A 142 13.88 3.40 -20.33
CA TRP A 142 12.94 2.37 -20.78
C TRP A 142 12.21 2.77 -22.07
N PHE A 143 11.73 4.03 -22.18
CA PHE A 143 11.14 4.52 -23.44
C PHE A 143 12.12 4.56 -24.63
N GLN A 144 13.42 4.41 -24.39
CA GLN A 144 14.47 4.47 -25.41
C GLN A 144 15.09 3.10 -25.72
N ASN A 145 14.64 2.03 -25.06
CA ASN A 145 15.15 0.69 -25.26
C ASN A 145 14.03 -0.31 -25.60
N ASP A 146 14.42 -1.55 -25.87
CA ASP A 146 13.51 -2.63 -26.26
C ASP A 146 13.11 -3.51 -25.05
N ASP A 147 13.40 -3.07 -23.82
CA ASP A 147 13.09 -3.87 -22.63
C ASP A 147 11.57 -3.94 -22.41
N PRO A 148 11.05 -5.10 -21.98
CA PRO A 148 9.62 -5.31 -21.89
C PRO A 148 8.94 -4.49 -20.78
N THR A 149 9.68 -4.04 -19.76
CA THR A 149 9.13 -3.31 -18.61
C THR A 149 10.17 -2.35 -18.03
N THR A 150 9.70 -1.30 -17.36
CA THR A 150 10.54 -0.43 -16.54
C THR A 150 11.30 -1.18 -15.45
N PHE A 151 10.74 -2.28 -14.93
CA PHE A 151 11.41 -3.13 -13.95
C PHE A 151 12.61 -3.87 -14.56
N HIS A 152 12.46 -4.34 -15.81
CA HIS A 152 13.54 -4.99 -16.54
C HIS A 152 14.69 -4.02 -16.79
N THR A 153 14.42 -2.81 -17.29
CA THR A 153 15.45 -1.77 -17.45
C THR A 153 16.13 -1.42 -16.13
N ALA A 154 15.41 -1.46 -15.01
CA ALA A 154 15.97 -1.14 -13.71
C ALA A 154 16.84 -2.26 -13.12
N HIS A 155 16.52 -3.54 -13.37
CA HIS A 155 17.06 -4.67 -12.62
C HIS A 155 17.61 -5.82 -13.49
N ASP A 156 17.56 -5.70 -14.81
CA ASP A 156 17.99 -6.69 -15.79
C ASP A 156 17.27 -8.05 -15.65
N MET A 157 16.09 -8.07 -15.03
CA MET A 157 15.26 -9.27 -14.84
C MET A 157 13.80 -8.91 -14.56
N SER A 158 12.90 -9.89 -14.62
CA SER A 158 11.49 -9.66 -14.27
C SER A 158 11.30 -9.47 -12.75
N PHE A 159 10.19 -8.84 -12.37
CA PHE A 159 9.81 -8.74 -10.95
C PHE A 159 9.71 -10.11 -10.28
N TYR A 160 9.09 -11.09 -10.94
CA TYR A 160 8.89 -12.43 -10.38
C TYR A 160 10.23 -13.17 -10.18
N ASP A 161 11.17 -13.04 -11.12
CA ASP A 161 12.51 -13.64 -10.98
C ASP A 161 13.27 -13.04 -9.80
N LEU A 162 13.18 -11.72 -9.61
CA LEU A 162 13.82 -11.04 -8.49
C LEU A 162 13.13 -11.41 -7.17
N ASN A 163 11.80 -11.43 -7.15
CA ASN A 163 11.00 -11.82 -6.00
C ASN A 163 11.32 -13.24 -5.53
N ALA A 164 11.52 -14.17 -6.47
CA ALA A 164 11.94 -15.54 -6.16
C ALA A 164 13.35 -15.63 -5.56
N LYS A 165 14.24 -14.67 -5.89
CA LYS A 165 15.63 -14.62 -5.39
C LYS A 165 15.81 -13.83 -4.09
N GLU A 166 14.85 -12.97 -3.74
CA GLU A 166 14.92 -12.08 -2.57
C GLU A 166 13.80 -12.39 -1.57
N PRO A 167 14.01 -13.33 -0.62
CA PRO A 167 12.98 -13.77 0.32
C PRO A 167 12.36 -12.64 1.16
N ARG A 168 13.12 -11.58 1.46
CA ARG A 168 12.61 -10.41 2.19
C ARG A 168 11.54 -9.69 1.38
N LEU A 169 11.79 -9.48 0.08
CA LEU A 169 10.83 -8.83 -0.81
C LEU A 169 9.61 -9.71 -1.01
N ALA A 170 9.80 -11.02 -1.22
CA ALA A 170 8.70 -11.97 -1.35
C ALA A 170 7.78 -11.96 -0.13
N ASN A 171 8.36 -12.03 1.07
CA ASN A 171 7.58 -11.99 2.31
C ASN A 171 6.83 -10.66 2.44
N LEU A 172 7.50 -9.52 2.22
CA LEU A 172 6.88 -8.21 2.33
C LEU A 172 5.76 -8.00 1.29
N PHE A 173 5.98 -8.44 0.05
CA PHE A 173 4.99 -8.38 -1.02
C PHE A 173 3.77 -9.26 -0.71
N ASN A 174 3.99 -10.47 -0.21
CA ASN A 174 2.91 -11.38 0.18
C ASN A 174 2.06 -10.81 1.32
N GLU A 175 2.70 -10.22 2.35
CA GLU A 175 1.99 -9.56 3.45
C GLU A 175 1.20 -8.34 2.95
N ALA A 176 1.79 -7.53 2.07
CA ALA A 176 1.12 -6.39 1.43
C ALA A 176 -0.14 -6.81 0.66
N MET A 177 -0.05 -7.86 -0.17
CA MET A 177 -1.19 -8.38 -0.93
C MET A 177 -2.24 -9.02 -0.03
N ALA A 178 -1.83 -9.67 1.07
CA ALA A 178 -2.74 -10.23 2.05
C ALA A 178 -3.52 -9.14 2.80
N GLY A 179 -2.87 -8.03 3.18
CA GLY A 179 -3.48 -6.86 3.82
C GLY A 179 -4.58 -6.23 2.98
N ASP A 180 -4.26 -5.87 1.74
CA ASP A 180 -5.22 -5.31 0.79
C ASP A 180 -6.40 -6.26 0.50
N SER A 181 -6.12 -7.57 0.44
CA SER A 181 -7.15 -8.60 0.25
C SER A 181 -8.18 -8.62 1.38
N ARG A 182 -7.79 -8.39 2.65
CA ARG A 182 -8.74 -8.40 3.78
C ARG A 182 -9.76 -7.27 3.66
N LEU A 183 -9.32 -6.07 3.30
CA LEU A 183 -10.21 -4.92 3.09
C LEU A 183 -11.22 -5.18 1.97
N ILE A 184 -10.72 -5.58 0.80
CA ILE A 184 -11.57 -5.87 -0.36
C ILE A 184 -12.53 -7.01 -0.06
N THR A 185 -12.07 -8.06 0.64
CA THR A 185 -12.93 -9.19 0.96
C THR A 185 -14.06 -8.81 1.92
N GLN A 186 -13.79 -7.97 2.92
CA GLN A 186 -14.85 -7.50 3.82
C GLN A 186 -15.90 -6.68 3.09
N VAL A 187 -15.49 -5.85 2.13
CA VAL A 187 -16.43 -5.11 1.27
C VAL A 187 -17.21 -6.07 0.38
N LEU A 188 -16.54 -7.01 -0.30
CA LEU A 188 -17.18 -8.01 -1.16
C LEU A 188 -18.22 -8.84 -0.40
N ILE A 189 -17.88 -9.32 0.79
CA ILE A 189 -18.77 -10.16 1.61
C ILE A 189 -19.91 -9.35 2.21
N ASN A 190 -19.72 -8.08 2.59
CA ASN A 190 -20.79 -7.32 3.24
C ASN A 190 -21.69 -6.56 2.29
N GLN A 191 -21.14 -6.05 1.19
CA GLN A 191 -21.84 -5.15 0.27
C GLN A 191 -22.16 -5.81 -1.07
N CYS A 192 -21.40 -6.83 -1.47
CA CYS A 192 -21.51 -7.47 -2.79
C CYS A 192 -21.92 -8.94 -2.73
N LYS A 193 -22.66 -9.38 -1.70
CA LYS A 193 -23.10 -10.79 -1.57
C LYS A 193 -23.80 -11.32 -2.81
N TYR A 194 -24.60 -10.47 -3.45
CA TYR A 194 -25.35 -10.80 -4.66
C TYR A 194 -24.47 -11.32 -5.81
N VAL A 195 -23.17 -10.98 -5.83
CA VAL A 195 -22.21 -11.48 -6.84
C VAL A 195 -22.00 -12.99 -6.72
N PHE A 196 -22.16 -13.55 -5.52
CA PHE A 196 -21.93 -14.96 -5.23
C PHE A 196 -23.23 -15.78 -5.17
N GLU A 197 -24.39 -15.14 -5.24
CA GLU A 197 -25.68 -15.82 -5.21
C GLU A 197 -25.87 -16.69 -6.47
N GLY A 198 -26.28 -17.95 -6.26
CA GLY A 198 -26.49 -18.91 -7.35
C GLY A 198 -25.23 -19.58 -7.88
N LEU A 199 -24.03 -19.20 -7.41
CA LEU A 199 -22.81 -19.93 -7.75
C LEU A 199 -22.71 -21.25 -6.96
N SER A 200 -22.44 -22.35 -7.65
CA SER A 200 -22.08 -23.62 -7.03
C SER A 200 -20.57 -23.87 -6.94
N SER A 201 -19.77 -23.15 -7.73
CA SER A 201 -18.30 -23.22 -7.68
C SER A 201 -17.66 -21.92 -8.14
N LEU A 202 -16.55 -21.54 -7.49
CA LEU A 202 -15.76 -20.34 -7.76
C LEU A 202 -14.28 -20.71 -7.87
N VAL A 203 -13.58 -20.19 -8.88
CA VAL A 203 -12.11 -20.24 -8.96
C VAL A 203 -11.53 -18.83 -8.78
N ASP A 204 -10.62 -18.68 -7.83
CA ASP A 204 -9.83 -17.48 -7.56
C ASP A 204 -8.47 -17.62 -8.25
N VAL A 205 -8.31 -16.96 -9.39
CA VAL A 205 -7.14 -17.06 -10.27
C VAL A 205 -6.10 -16.03 -9.84
N GLY A 206 -4.87 -16.47 -9.59
CA GLY A 206 -3.86 -15.64 -8.92
C GLY A 206 -4.19 -15.41 -7.44
N GLY A 207 -4.90 -16.35 -6.82
CA GLY A 207 -5.41 -16.20 -5.45
C GLY A 207 -4.35 -16.29 -4.35
N GLY A 208 -3.08 -16.56 -4.71
CA GLY A 208 -1.94 -16.62 -3.81
C GLY A 208 -2.14 -17.60 -2.66
N THR A 209 -2.05 -17.09 -1.43
CA THR A 209 -2.25 -17.87 -0.19
C THR A 209 -3.72 -18.19 0.11
N GLY A 210 -4.65 -17.77 -0.76
CA GLY A 210 -6.08 -18.05 -0.66
C GLY A 210 -6.82 -17.17 0.33
N THR A 211 -6.31 -15.99 0.67
CA THR A 211 -6.92 -15.08 1.66
C THR A 211 -8.36 -14.73 1.30
N VAL A 212 -8.61 -14.35 0.03
CA VAL A 212 -9.94 -13.97 -0.45
C VAL A 212 -10.86 -15.19 -0.55
N ALA A 213 -10.42 -16.24 -1.27
CA ALA A 213 -11.18 -17.47 -1.41
C ALA A 213 -11.58 -18.11 -0.07
N ARG A 214 -10.71 -18.08 0.95
CA ARG A 214 -11.01 -18.63 2.28
C ARG A 214 -12.12 -17.86 2.98
N ALA A 215 -12.09 -16.53 2.91
CA ALA A 215 -13.14 -15.71 3.51
C ALA A 215 -14.47 -15.84 2.76
N ILE A 216 -14.45 -15.96 1.43
CA ILE A 216 -15.66 -16.28 0.64
C ILE A 216 -16.21 -17.67 1.03
N ALA A 217 -15.36 -18.70 1.07
CA ALA A 217 -15.75 -20.05 1.46
C ALA A 217 -16.37 -20.11 2.87
N ASN A 218 -15.86 -19.31 3.81
CA ASN A 218 -16.42 -19.20 5.16
C ASN A 218 -17.78 -18.47 5.17
N ALA A 219 -17.97 -17.47 4.32
CA ALA A 219 -19.22 -16.72 4.22
C ALA A 219 -20.33 -17.47 3.47
N PHE A 220 -19.95 -18.38 2.56
CA PHE A 220 -20.85 -19.17 1.73
C PHE A 220 -20.48 -20.67 1.81
N PRO A 221 -20.94 -21.39 2.86
CA PRO A 221 -20.53 -22.79 3.08
C PRO A 221 -20.85 -23.75 1.93
N ASP A 222 -21.93 -23.47 1.18
CA ASP A 222 -22.36 -24.29 0.05
C ASP A 222 -21.56 -24.02 -1.24
N LEU A 223 -20.78 -22.93 -1.29
CA LEU A 223 -19.96 -22.57 -2.45
C LEU A 223 -18.61 -23.30 -2.40
N LYS A 224 -18.28 -24.02 -3.47
CA LYS A 224 -16.96 -24.67 -3.62
C LYS A 224 -15.95 -23.69 -4.19
N CYS A 225 -14.96 -23.30 -3.39
CA CYS A 225 -13.90 -22.40 -3.80
C CYS A 225 -12.62 -23.15 -4.19
N THR A 226 -11.97 -22.67 -5.25
CA THR A 226 -10.67 -23.16 -5.72
C THR A 226 -9.70 -21.98 -5.80
N VAL A 227 -8.60 -22.03 -5.06
CA VAL A 227 -7.46 -21.14 -5.29
C VAL A 227 -6.61 -21.73 -6.38
N PHE A 228 -6.37 -20.96 -7.44
CA PHE A 228 -5.57 -21.37 -8.58
C PHE A 228 -4.39 -20.41 -8.76
N ASP A 229 -3.17 -20.94 -8.63
CA ASP A 229 -1.93 -20.17 -8.71
C ASP A 229 -0.76 -21.05 -9.18
N LEU A 230 0.43 -20.46 -9.34
CA LEU A 230 1.63 -21.19 -9.73
C LEU A 230 1.98 -22.25 -8.68
N PRO A 231 2.47 -23.44 -9.10
CA PRO A 231 2.72 -24.56 -8.19
C PRO A 231 3.60 -24.22 -6.98
N HIS A 232 4.60 -23.35 -7.14
CA HIS A 232 5.50 -22.96 -6.07
C HIS A 232 4.86 -22.02 -5.03
N VAL A 233 3.84 -21.24 -5.41
CA VAL A 233 3.13 -20.32 -4.51
C VAL A 233 2.27 -21.09 -3.52
N ILE A 234 1.59 -22.14 -3.99
CA ILE A 234 0.63 -22.91 -3.20
C ILE A 234 1.18 -24.22 -2.61
N ALA A 235 2.47 -24.51 -2.80
CA ALA A 235 3.07 -25.81 -2.46
C ALA A 235 2.84 -26.25 -1.00
N ASN A 236 2.75 -25.29 -0.07
CA ASN A 236 2.55 -25.55 1.36
C ASN A 236 1.14 -25.18 1.85
N MET A 237 0.20 -24.92 0.93
CA MET A 237 -1.15 -24.51 1.28
C MET A 237 -2.07 -25.70 1.49
N HIS A 238 -2.90 -25.60 2.53
CA HIS A 238 -3.90 -26.61 2.86
C HIS A 238 -5.31 -26.04 2.73
N GLY A 239 -6.16 -26.81 2.06
CA GLY A 239 -7.58 -26.52 1.88
C GLY A 239 -8.42 -26.79 3.13
N SER A 240 -9.72 -26.63 2.98
CA SER A 240 -10.78 -27.01 3.92
C SER A 240 -11.92 -27.69 3.15
N ASP A 241 -13.00 -28.10 3.83
CA ASP A 241 -14.08 -28.90 3.23
C ASP A 241 -14.64 -28.33 1.91
N ASN A 242 -14.76 -27.01 1.80
CA ASN A 242 -15.23 -26.30 0.60
C ASN A 242 -14.17 -25.44 -0.09
N LEU A 243 -12.89 -25.56 0.28
CA LEU A 243 -11.78 -24.80 -0.31
C LEU A 243 -10.64 -25.73 -0.73
N LYS A 244 -10.22 -25.68 -2.00
CA LYS A 244 -9.05 -26.43 -2.50
C LYS A 244 -8.02 -25.52 -3.16
N PHE A 245 -6.78 -26.00 -3.22
CA PHE A 245 -5.68 -25.35 -3.93
C PHE A 245 -5.31 -26.19 -5.16
N VAL A 246 -5.14 -25.55 -6.31
CA VAL A 246 -4.77 -26.20 -7.58
C VAL A 246 -3.63 -25.41 -8.20
N GLY A 247 -2.54 -26.12 -8.53
CA GLY A 247 -1.36 -25.52 -9.15
C GLY A 247 -1.44 -25.57 -10.66
N GLY A 248 -1.11 -24.48 -11.33
CA GLY A 248 -1.03 -24.45 -12.79
C GLY A 248 -0.71 -23.07 -13.35
N ASP A 249 -0.78 -22.95 -14.67
CA ASP A 249 -0.61 -21.70 -15.39
C ASP A 249 -1.97 -21.26 -15.99
N MET A 250 -2.43 -20.06 -15.62
CA MET A 250 -3.69 -19.49 -16.11
C MET A 250 -3.69 -19.19 -17.61
N PHE A 251 -2.52 -19.06 -18.23
CA PHE A 251 -2.39 -18.87 -19.66
C PHE A 251 -2.53 -20.17 -20.46
N GLU A 252 -2.37 -21.33 -19.80
CA GLU A 252 -2.60 -22.64 -20.41
C GLU A 252 -4.04 -23.09 -20.18
N ALA A 253 -4.46 -23.19 -18.92
CA ALA A 253 -5.80 -23.65 -18.58
C ALA A 253 -6.20 -23.18 -17.17
N ILE A 254 -7.46 -22.73 -17.05
CA ILE A 254 -8.08 -22.40 -15.75
C ILE A 254 -9.03 -23.54 -15.36
N PRO A 255 -9.04 -24.01 -14.10
CA PRO A 255 -9.99 -25.00 -13.63
C PRO A 255 -11.46 -24.58 -13.88
N ALA A 256 -12.28 -25.53 -14.33
CA ALA A 256 -13.70 -25.27 -14.58
C ALA A 256 -14.44 -24.90 -13.27
N ALA A 257 -15.18 -23.80 -13.33
CA ALA A 257 -16.02 -23.30 -12.24
C ALA A 257 -17.22 -22.51 -12.79
N ASN A 258 -18.21 -22.22 -11.95
CA ASN A 258 -19.39 -21.42 -12.33
C ASN A 258 -19.18 -19.92 -12.15
N GLY A 259 -18.11 -19.52 -11.45
CA GLY A 259 -17.61 -18.15 -11.38
C GLY A 259 -16.09 -18.14 -11.40
N ILE A 260 -15.52 -17.04 -11.89
CA ILE A 260 -14.09 -16.75 -11.87
C ILE A 260 -13.89 -15.42 -11.13
N LEU A 261 -13.03 -15.42 -10.13
CA LEU A 261 -12.58 -14.23 -9.44
C LEU A 261 -11.16 -13.88 -9.90
N LEU A 262 -10.98 -12.62 -10.30
CA LEU A 262 -9.71 -12.03 -10.73
C LEU A 262 -9.54 -10.71 -9.98
N LYS A 263 -8.86 -10.73 -8.83
CA LYS A 263 -8.76 -9.58 -7.93
C LYS A 263 -7.72 -8.55 -8.37
N ILE A 264 -6.55 -8.98 -8.86
CA ILE A 264 -5.42 -8.07 -9.20
C ILE A 264 -4.80 -8.39 -10.58
N GLU A 265 -5.35 -9.34 -11.33
CA GLU A 265 -4.77 -9.82 -12.59
C GLU A 265 -5.37 -9.14 -13.86
N MET A 266 -5.90 -7.91 -13.79
CA MET A 266 -6.19 -7.18 -15.03
C MET A 266 -4.89 -6.68 -15.66
N ARG A 267 -4.33 -7.60 -16.45
CA ARG A 267 -3.12 -7.53 -17.27
C ARG A 267 -3.52 -7.15 -18.68
N ASP A 268 -3.15 -5.95 -19.13
CA ASP A 268 -3.23 -5.62 -20.54
C ASP A 268 -2.18 -6.43 -21.29
N ARG A 269 -2.63 -7.44 -22.05
CA ARG A 269 -1.83 -8.03 -23.11
C ARG A 269 -1.75 -6.99 -24.21
N GLN A 270 -0.65 -6.27 -24.35
CA GLN A 270 -0.34 -5.70 -25.67
C GLN A 270 -0.20 -6.89 -26.62
N GLY A 271 -1.04 -6.88 -27.66
CA GLY A 271 -1.09 -7.95 -28.64
C GLY A 271 0.28 -8.18 -29.27
N ASP A 272 0.61 -9.47 -29.38
CA ASP A 272 1.72 -10.05 -30.13
C ASP A 272 3.10 -10.15 -29.42
N GLY A 273 3.64 -11.39 -29.41
CA GLY A 273 5.08 -11.65 -29.22
C GLY A 273 5.68 -11.59 -27.81
N GLY A 274 5.41 -12.60 -26.97
CA GLY A 274 6.41 -13.13 -26.01
C GLY A 274 6.94 -12.23 -24.87
N SER A 275 6.36 -11.07 -24.58
CA SER A 275 6.85 -10.22 -23.48
C SER A 275 6.49 -10.76 -22.08
N PRO A 276 7.43 -10.77 -21.11
CA PRO A 276 7.17 -11.21 -19.76
C PRO A 276 6.22 -10.26 -19.01
N SER A 277 5.51 -10.86 -18.05
CA SER A 277 4.54 -10.24 -17.16
C SER A 277 5.03 -8.96 -16.47
N VAL A 278 4.23 -7.91 -16.57
CA VAL A 278 4.45 -6.63 -15.90
C VAL A 278 3.59 -6.60 -14.63
N PRO A 279 4.15 -6.48 -13.42
CA PRO A 279 3.33 -6.23 -12.24
C PRO A 279 2.63 -4.86 -12.39
N PRO A 280 1.45 -4.64 -11.78
CA PRO A 280 0.67 -3.40 -11.93
C PRO A 280 1.38 -2.12 -11.45
N PHE A 281 2.61 -2.23 -10.95
CA PHE A 281 3.45 -1.14 -10.47
C PHE A 281 4.68 -0.88 -11.37
N ALA A 282 4.85 -1.66 -12.44
CA ALA A 282 5.79 -1.39 -13.49
C ALA A 282 5.00 -0.83 -14.68
N LEU A 283 5.39 0.37 -15.13
CA LEU A 283 4.98 0.87 -16.43
C LEU A 283 5.68 0.07 -17.53
#